data_AF-A0A7V3RRG8-F1
#
_entry.id   AF-A0A7V3RRG8-F1
#
_cell.length_a   1.000
_cell.length_b   1.000
_cell.length_c   1.000
_cell.angle_alpha   90.00
_cell.angle_beta   90.00
_cell.angle_gamma   90.00
#
_symmetry.space_group_name_H-M   'P 1'
#
loop_
_entity.id
_entity.type
_entity.pdbx_description
1 polymer ?
#
loop_
_entity_poly.entity_id
_entity_poly.type
_entity_poly.pdbx_seq_one_letter_code
_entity_poly.pdbx_strand_id
1 'polypeptide(L)'
;MQWQPAGSPSADEAVVAPAPCGRLRLSLRAWRWWLVFRNLLRPSPSPDAQPRKVLQGHGEQWYDVASADIVAVAESHRTPILVLRRSRGRFVRLLLRGGWLALRLLGSHRRTVHRWRASASSLTSQMFWREQL
;
A
#
# COMPACT_ATOMS: atom_id res chain seq x y z
N MET A 1 54.51 15.19 -17.43
CA MET A 1 53.46 14.49 -16.67
C MET A 1 52.14 14.71 -17.38
N GLN A 2 51.68 13.70 -18.12
CA GLN A 2 50.49 13.76 -18.99
C GLN A 2 49.32 13.18 -18.20
N TRP A 3 48.29 13.99 -17.98
CA TRP A 3 47.08 13.59 -17.27
C TRP A 3 46.12 12.92 -18.29
N GLN A 4 45.87 11.62 -18.14
CA GLN A 4 44.85 10.90 -18.89
C GLN A 4 43.54 10.88 -18.07
N PRO A 5 42.41 11.37 -18.59
CA PRO A 5 41.13 11.14 -17.94
C PRO A 5 40.73 9.67 -18.06
N ALA A 6 40.26 9.12 -16.93
CA ALA A 6 39.69 7.79 -16.81
C ALA A 6 38.54 7.59 -17.81
N GLY A 7 38.46 6.36 -18.33
CA GLY A 7 37.55 5.92 -19.37
C GLY A 7 36.11 6.38 -19.15
N SER A 8 35.53 6.88 -20.24
CA SER A 8 34.10 7.10 -20.38
C SER A 8 33.33 5.83 -20.03
N PRO A 9 32.28 5.90 -19.18
CA PRO A 9 31.37 4.77 -19.03
C PRO A 9 30.70 4.49 -20.37
N SER A 10 30.89 3.26 -20.86
CA SER A 10 30.25 2.70 -22.03
C SER A 10 28.75 2.94 -22.00
N ALA A 11 28.24 3.53 -23.08
CA ALA A 11 26.84 3.89 -23.29
C ALA A 11 25.94 2.69 -23.64
N ASP A 12 26.18 1.53 -23.02
CA ASP A 12 25.37 0.33 -23.20
C ASP A 12 24.77 -0.09 -21.85
N GLU A 13 23.52 -0.56 -21.89
CA GLU A 13 22.69 -1.00 -20.77
C GLU A 13 21.93 0.05 -19.96
N ALA A 14 21.41 1.08 -20.64
CA ALA A 14 20.03 1.46 -20.32
C ALA A 14 19.10 0.42 -20.96
N VAL A 15 18.98 -0.76 -20.33
CA VAL A 15 17.90 -1.71 -20.62
C VAL A 15 16.60 -1.05 -20.18
N VAL A 16 16.06 -0.20 -21.05
CA VAL A 16 14.71 0.35 -20.92
C VAL A 16 13.78 -0.84 -21.01
N ALA A 17 13.38 -1.36 -19.85
CA ALA A 17 12.35 -2.38 -19.75
C ALA A 17 11.14 -1.89 -20.58
N PRO A 18 10.68 -2.65 -21.58
CA PRO A 18 9.59 -2.22 -22.44
C PRO A 18 8.38 -1.91 -21.56
N ALA A 19 7.87 -0.68 -21.67
CA ALA A 19 6.67 -0.27 -20.96
C ALA A 19 5.55 -1.28 -21.29
N PRO A 20 4.92 -1.93 -20.30
CA PRO A 20 4.00 -3.02 -20.57
C PRO A 20 2.81 -2.51 -21.39
N CYS A 21 2.68 -3.05 -22.60
CA CYS A 21 1.59 -2.81 -23.55
C CYS A 21 0.23 -2.83 -22.85
N GLY A 22 -0.66 -1.88 -23.16
CA GLY A 22 -1.90 -1.60 -22.42
C GLY A 22 -2.83 -2.79 -22.13
N ARG A 23 -2.74 -3.89 -22.88
CA ARG A 23 -3.47 -5.15 -22.61
C ARG A 23 -3.04 -5.82 -21.29
N LEU A 24 -1.75 -5.79 -20.94
CA LEU A 24 -1.24 -6.29 -19.66
C LEU A 24 -1.68 -5.43 -18.47
N ARG A 25 -1.86 -4.11 -18.68
CA ARG A 25 -2.36 -3.20 -17.65
C ARG A 25 -3.85 -3.42 -17.37
N LEU A 26 -4.65 -3.68 -18.40
CA LEU A 26 -6.07 -4.03 -18.29
C LEU A 26 -6.25 -5.38 -17.57
N SER A 27 -5.45 -6.39 -17.92
CA SER A 27 -5.50 -7.69 -17.24
C SER A 27 -5.12 -7.59 -15.77
N LEU A 28 -4.11 -6.77 -15.43
CA LEU A 28 -3.74 -6.50 -14.03
C LEU A 28 -4.85 -5.82 -13.23
N ARG A 29 -5.55 -4.83 -13.80
CA ARG A 29 -6.68 -4.17 -13.14
C ARG A 29 -7.82 -5.16 -12.91
N ALA A 30 -8.18 -5.94 -13.93
CA ALA A 30 -9.23 -6.96 -13.82
C ALA A 30 -8.89 -8.01 -12.77
N TRP A 31 -7.63 -8.48 -12.75
CA TRP A 31 -7.14 -9.43 -11.75
C TRP A 31 -7.18 -8.87 -10.32
N ARG A 32 -6.80 -7.61 -10.13
CA ARG A 32 -6.89 -6.92 -8.82
C ARG A 32 -8.32 -6.83 -8.32
N TRP A 33 -9.26 -6.46 -9.19
CA TRP A 33 -10.69 -6.44 -8.84
C TRP A 33 -11.21 -7.84 -8.55
N TRP A 34 -10.80 -8.83 -9.33
CA TRP A 34 -11.14 -10.23 -9.07
C TRP A 34 -10.67 -10.68 -7.69
N LEU A 35 -9.48 -10.29 -7.23
CA LEU A 35 -9.02 -10.57 -5.87
C LEU A 35 -9.96 -9.94 -4.82
N VAL A 36 -10.40 -8.71 -5.01
CA VAL A 36 -11.38 -8.05 -4.12
C VAL A 36 -12.68 -8.85 -4.07
N PHE A 37 -13.24 -9.19 -5.23
CA PHE A 37 -14.47 -9.99 -5.31
C PHE A 37 -14.32 -11.37 -4.70
N ARG A 38 -13.20 -12.06 -4.95
CA ARG A 38 -12.88 -13.34 -4.32
C ARG A 38 -12.87 -13.22 -2.80
N ASN A 39 -12.25 -12.17 -2.25
CA ASN A 39 -12.17 -11.93 -0.81
C ASN A 39 -13.54 -11.62 -0.18
N LEU A 40 -14.45 -10.98 -0.94
CA LEU A 40 -15.83 -10.71 -0.54
C LEU A 40 -16.71 -11.97 -0.55
N LEU A 41 -16.59 -12.79 -1.59
CA LEU A 41 -17.51 -13.90 -1.84
C LEU A 41 -17.10 -15.19 -1.13
N ARG A 42 -15.81 -15.46 -0.97
CA ARG A 42 -15.39 -16.72 -0.33
C ARG A 42 -15.69 -16.75 1.17
N PRO A 43 -16.12 -17.90 1.72
CA PRO A 43 -16.25 -18.08 3.17
C PRO A 43 -14.91 -17.94 3.87
N SER A 44 -14.90 -17.51 5.14
CA SER A 44 -13.66 -17.40 5.91
C SER A 44 -13.00 -18.77 6.09
N PRO A 45 -11.65 -18.87 6.08
CA PRO A 45 -10.96 -20.12 6.36
C PRO A 45 -11.24 -20.62 7.79
N SER A 46 -11.11 -21.93 7.98
CA SER A 46 -11.23 -22.57 9.31
C SER A 46 -10.22 -21.99 10.31
N PRO A 47 -10.57 -21.88 11.61
CA PRO A 47 -9.63 -21.46 12.66
C PRO A 47 -8.41 -22.38 12.77
N ASP A 48 -8.48 -23.62 12.32
CA ASP A 48 -7.36 -24.58 12.42
C ASP A 48 -6.51 -24.64 11.14
N ALA A 49 -6.87 -23.89 10.10
CA ALA A 49 -6.12 -23.88 8.86
C ALA A 49 -4.72 -23.24 9.05
N GLN A 50 -3.71 -23.91 8.53
CA GLN A 50 -2.31 -23.45 8.57
C GLN A 50 -2.00 -22.44 7.45
N PRO A 51 -1.03 -21.52 7.67
CA PRO A 51 -0.56 -20.61 6.63
C PRO A 51 0.04 -21.39 5.45
N ARG A 52 -0.43 -21.10 4.24
CA ARG A 52 0.10 -21.70 3.00
C ARG A 52 1.22 -20.90 2.36
N LYS A 53 1.42 -19.65 2.83
CA LYS A 53 2.36 -18.70 2.28
C LYS A 53 3.04 -17.96 3.42
N VAL A 54 4.36 -17.82 3.33
CA VAL A 54 5.17 -16.98 4.21
C VAL A 54 5.65 -15.78 3.38
N LEU A 55 5.41 -14.56 3.85
CA LEU A 55 5.99 -13.34 3.29
C LEU A 55 7.16 -12.92 4.17
N GLN A 56 8.23 -12.46 3.55
CA GLN A 56 9.49 -12.07 4.21
C GLN A 56 9.59 -10.55 4.41
N GLY A 57 8.61 -9.77 3.92
CA GLY A 57 8.62 -8.32 4.03
C GLY A 57 9.56 -7.62 3.04
N HIS A 58 10.03 -8.34 2.01
CA HIS A 58 10.94 -7.85 0.97
C HIS A 58 10.20 -7.57 -0.34
N GLY A 59 9.38 -6.51 -0.34
CA GLY A 59 8.76 -5.99 -1.57
C GLY A 59 7.46 -6.69 -1.98
N GLU A 60 6.87 -7.53 -1.12
CA GLU A 60 5.57 -8.13 -1.38
C GLU A 60 4.48 -7.07 -1.47
N GLN A 61 3.56 -7.29 -2.41
CA GLN A 61 2.50 -6.35 -2.71
C GLN A 61 1.21 -6.78 -2.02
N TRP A 62 0.25 -5.87 -1.92
CA TRP A 62 -1.03 -6.17 -1.27
C TRP A 62 -1.76 -7.39 -1.90
N TYR A 63 -1.55 -7.64 -3.20
CA TYR A 63 -2.13 -8.79 -3.90
C TYR A 63 -1.47 -10.13 -3.54
N ASP A 64 -0.23 -10.11 -3.02
CA ASP A 64 0.44 -11.29 -2.48
C ASP A 64 -0.22 -11.79 -1.21
N VAL A 65 -0.77 -10.86 -0.41
CA VAL A 65 -1.58 -11.15 0.77
C VAL A 65 -3.00 -11.56 0.34
N ALA A 66 -3.63 -10.78 -0.55
CA ALA A 66 -5.03 -10.98 -0.93
C ALA A 66 -5.30 -12.26 -1.74
N SER A 67 -4.27 -12.86 -2.33
CA SER A 67 -4.36 -14.13 -3.06
C SER A 67 -4.43 -15.36 -2.15
N ALA A 68 -4.12 -15.23 -0.87
CA ALA A 68 -4.10 -16.31 0.12
C ALA A 68 -5.11 -16.08 1.25
N ASP A 69 -5.62 -17.19 1.81
CA ASP A 69 -6.59 -17.13 2.91
C ASP A 69 -5.91 -16.92 4.27
N ILE A 70 -4.70 -17.46 4.44
CA ILE A 70 -3.88 -17.33 5.65
C ILE A 70 -2.42 -17.17 5.22
N VAL A 71 -1.76 -16.15 5.77
CA VAL A 71 -0.39 -15.76 5.42
C VAL A 71 0.40 -15.54 6.69
N ALA A 72 1.58 -16.16 6.78
CA ALA A 72 2.57 -15.84 7.78
C ALA A 72 3.43 -14.68 7.27
N VAL A 73 3.71 -13.70 8.11
CA VAL A 73 4.56 -12.56 7.81
C VAL A 73 5.76 -12.65 8.76
N ALA A 74 6.90 -12.98 8.18
CA ALA A 74 8.19 -12.91 8.83
C ALA A 74 8.69 -11.46 8.65
N GLU A 75 8.68 -10.69 9.74
CA GLU A 75 9.35 -9.39 9.78
C GLU A 75 10.82 -9.61 10.15
N SER A 76 11.74 -8.98 9.41
CA SER A 76 13.19 -9.14 9.58
C SER A 76 13.72 -8.84 11.00
N HIS A 77 12.93 -8.12 11.82
CA HIS A 77 13.32 -7.69 13.16
C HIS A 77 12.36 -8.16 14.28
N ARG A 78 11.33 -8.95 13.96
CA ARG A 78 10.38 -9.43 14.97
C ARG A 78 10.27 -10.95 14.98
N THR A 79 10.59 -11.52 16.14
CA THR A 79 10.07 -12.80 16.61
C THR A 79 9.01 -12.50 17.67
N PRO A 80 7.77 -13.00 17.55
CA PRO A 80 7.29 -14.11 16.70
C PRO A 80 6.74 -13.70 15.32
N ILE A 81 6.65 -14.69 14.41
CA ILE A 81 6.04 -14.58 13.07
C ILE A 81 4.56 -14.21 13.20
N LEU A 82 4.13 -13.17 12.48
CA LEU A 82 2.76 -12.68 12.53
C LEU A 82 1.87 -13.44 11.53
N VAL A 83 0.79 -14.07 12.00
CA VAL A 83 -0.13 -14.80 11.12
C VAL A 83 -1.36 -13.96 10.81
N LEU A 84 -1.49 -13.55 9.56
CA LEU A 84 -2.66 -12.87 9.03
C LEU A 84 -3.68 -13.88 8.51
N ARG A 85 -4.91 -13.78 9.00
CA ARG A 85 -6.04 -14.62 8.57
C ARG A 85 -7.10 -13.75 7.91
N ARG A 86 -7.60 -14.20 6.76
CA ARG A 86 -8.72 -13.54 6.09
C ARG A 86 -9.98 -13.67 6.94
N SER A 87 -10.66 -12.55 7.16
CA SER A 87 -11.98 -12.51 7.79
C SER A 87 -12.94 -11.73 6.90
N ARG A 88 -13.94 -12.39 6.34
CA ARG A 88 -14.95 -11.76 5.48
C ARG A 88 -15.68 -10.63 6.22
N GLY A 89 -16.13 -10.89 7.45
CA GLY A 89 -16.86 -9.91 8.26
C GLY A 89 -16.02 -8.66 8.57
N ARG A 90 -14.74 -8.85 8.93
CA ARG A 90 -13.81 -7.73 9.16
C ARG A 90 -13.52 -6.97 7.87
N PHE A 91 -13.32 -7.67 6.76
CA PHE A 91 -13.09 -7.07 5.45
C PHE A 91 -14.27 -6.18 5.01
N VAL A 92 -15.50 -6.70 5.04
CA VAL A 92 -16.70 -5.94 4.67
C VAL A 92 -16.89 -4.73 5.58
N ARG A 93 -16.72 -4.90 6.89
CA ARG A 93 -16.85 -3.80 7.87
C ARG A 93 -15.83 -2.69 7.60
N LEU A 94 -14.57 -3.04 7.34
CA LEU A 94 -13.52 -2.07 7.04
C LEU A 94 -13.76 -1.41 5.68
N LEU A 95 -14.22 -2.15 4.68
CA LEU A 95 -14.54 -1.60 3.36
C LEU A 95 -15.68 -0.58 3.44
N LEU A 96 -16.77 -0.91 4.14
CA LEU A 96 -17.90 0.01 4.34
C LEU A 96 -17.50 1.24 5.15
N ARG A 97 -16.78 1.05 6.26
CA ARG A 97 -16.30 2.16 7.09
C ARG A 97 -15.34 3.06 6.33
N GLY A 98 -14.40 2.48 5.57
CA GLY A 98 -13.46 3.21 4.73
C GLY A 98 -14.16 3.96 3.60
N GLY A 99 -15.12 3.31 2.93
CA GLY A 99 -15.94 3.93 1.89
C GLY A 99 -16.77 5.10 2.43
N TRP A 100 -17.41 4.93 3.59
CA TRP A 100 -18.13 6.01 4.27
C TRP A 100 -17.23 7.18 4.62
N LEU A 101 -16.04 6.91 5.19
CA LEU A 101 -15.05 7.95 5.50
C LEU A 101 -14.57 8.68 4.24
N ALA A 102 -14.34 7.96 3.15
CA ALA A 102 -13.94 8.55 1.87
C ALA A 102 -15.04 9.45 1.29
N LEU A 103 -16.30 9.00 1.32
CA LEU A 103 -17.44 9.82 0.89
C LEU A 103 -17.62 11.06 1.76
N ARG A 104 -17.50 10.90 3.09
CA ARG A 104 -17.55 12.02 4.04
C ARG A 104 -16.43 13.03 3.75
N LEU A 105 -15.20 12.54 3.54
CA LEU A 105 -14.05 13.38 3.21
C LEU A 105 -14.27 14.12 1.91
N LEU A 106 -14.81 13.45 0.88
CA LEU A 106 -15.11 14.06 -0.42
C LEU A 106 -16.16 15.18 -0.27
N GLY A 107 -17.23 14.91 0.48
CA GLY A 107 -18.29 15.89 0.75
C GLY A 107 -17.82 17.07 1.61
N SER A 108 -16.93 16.84 2.57
CA SER A 108 -16.38 17.90 3.42
C SER A 108 -15.13 18.57 2.86
N HIS A 109 -14.57 18.08 1.75
CA HIS A 109 -13.23 18.44 1.26
C HIS A 109 -13.04 19.96 1.16
N ARG A 110 -13.94 20.64 0.46
CA ARG A 110 -13.85 22.10 0.27
C ARG A 110 -13.90 22.87 1.59
N ARG A 111 -14.75 22.46 2.53
CA ARG A 111 -14.89 23.09 3.85
C ARG A 111 -13.65 22.83 4.71
N THR A 112 -13.14 21.61 4.71
CA THR A 112 -11.91 21.23 5.43
C THR A 112 -10.70 21.99 4.89
N VAL A 113 -10.53 22.06 3.58
CA VAL A 113 -9.43 22.82 2.94
C VAL A 113 -9.53 24.31 3.27
N HIS A 114 -10.73 24.89 3.23
CA HIS A 114 -10.91 26.31 3.55
C HIS A 114 -10.57 26.61 5.02
N ARG A 115 -11.05 25.77 5.96
CA ARG A 115 -10.70 25.89 7.39
C ARG A 115 -9.21 25.70 7.63
N TRP A 116 -8.60 24.70 6.99
CA TRP A 116 -7.17 24.46 7.09
C TRP A 116 -6.35 25.65 6.61
N ARG A 117 -6.72 26.26 5.46
CA ARG A 117 -6.06 27.49 4.96
C ARG A 117 -6.22 28.67 5.91
N ALA A 118 -7.40 28.84 6.51
CA ALA A 118 -7.64 29.91 7.48
C ALA A 118 -6.83 29.72 8.77
N SER A 119 -6.59 28.47 9.19
CA SER A 119 -5.80 28.16 10.39
C SER A 119 -4.30 27.99 10.13
N ALA A 120 -3.87 27.92 8.87
CA ALA A 120 -2.49 27.62 8.50
C ALA A 120 -1.50 28.65 9.09
N SER A 121 -1.81 29.94 9.00
CA SER A 121 -0.96 31.01 9.53
C SER A 121 -0.79 30.95 11.06
N SER A 122 -1.83 30.51 11.78
CA SER A 122 -1.79 30.30 13.23
C SER A 122 -0.91 29.11 13.60
N LEU A 123 -1.02 28.01 12.85
CA LEU A 123 -0.26 26.77 13.07
C LEU A 123 1.22 26.89 12.68
N THR A 124 1.55 27.80 11.75
CA THR A 124 2.94 28.11 11.38
C THR A 124 3.50 29.31 12.12
N SER A 125 2.74 29.90 13.05
CA SER A 125 3.20 31.06 13.79
C SER A 125 4.33 30.68 14.76
N GLN A 126 5.28 31.60 14.94
CA GLN A 126 6.38 31.40 15.88
C GLN A 126 5.87 31.27 17.34
N MET A 127 4.70 31.84 17.65
CA MET A 127 4.05 31.67 18.97
C MET A 127 3.57 30.23 19.17
N PHE A 128 2.92 29.63 18.18
CA PHE A 128 2.46 28.24 18.28
C PHE A 128 3.62 27.26 18.58
N TRP A 129 4.77 27.43 17.92
CA TRP A 129 5.93 26.57 18.17
C TRP A 129 6.60 26.82 19.51
N ARG A 130 6.53 28.03 20.07
CA ARG A 130 7.03 28.31 21.43
C ARG A 130 6.16 27.74 22.54
N GLU A 131 4.88 27.51 22.29
CA GLU A 131 3.98 26.89 23.26
C GLU A 131 4.06 25.35 23.27
N GLN A 132 4.59 24.74 22.21
CA GLN A 132 4.61 23.28 22.01
C GLN A 132 6.01 22.65 22.05
N LEU A 133 7.07 23.45 22.19
CA LEU A 133 8.46 23.02 22.39
C LEU A 133 8.94 23.46 23.77
#